data_AF-A0A1S1Y260-F1
#
_entry.id   AF-A0A1S1Y260-F1
#
_cell.length_a   1.000
_cell.length_b   1.000
_cell.length_c   1.000
_cell.angle_alpha   90.00
_cell.angle_beta   90.00
_cell.angle_gamma   90.00
#
_symmetry.space_group_name_H-M   'P 1'
#
loop_
_entity.id
_entity.type
_entity.pdbx_description
1 polymer ?
#
loop_
_entity_poly.entity_id
_entity_poly.type
_entity_poly.pdbx_seq_one_letter_code
_entity_poly.pdbx_strand_id
1 'polypeptide(L)'
;MNLLPELPLDFPIAAIDRWSLEVYFGVGNVKPYPGRDPNDLLVVTDKNGQTQVWVRPLSDDGTFNTKYRKDYETVMNMVVSKDLDIDHIQSKTRAGQQGYKYVRLIPLKLEVNRAWGARWEKRTANLGKNGFVDPSPPTIRMIDHFQWWKILGVLPENTPYG
;
A
#
# COMPACT_ATOMS: atom_id res chain seq x y z
N MET A 1 -15.17 17.94 -17.91
CA MET A 1 -13.73 17.67 -18.04
C MET A 1 -13.27 17.14 -16.68
N ASN A 2 -13.15 15.83 -16.50
CA ASN A 2 -12.66 15.27 -15.23
C ASN A 2 -11.13 15.38 -15.24
N LEU A 3 -10.62 16.44 -14.62
CA LEU A 3 -9.19 16.61 -14.41
C LEU A 3 -8.69 15.47 -13.51
N LEU A 4 -7.55 14.89 -13.87
CA LEU A 4 -6.88 13.93 -13.01
C LEU A 4 -6.54 14.62 -11.68
N PRO A 5 -6.69 13.94 -10.54
CA PRO A 5 -6.38 14.52 -9.24
C PRO A 5 -4.88 14.74 -9.18
N GLU A 6 -4.50 15.90 -8.67
CA GLU A 6 -3.09 16.21 -8.43
C GLU A 6 -2.50 15.17 -7.46
N LEU A 7 -1.39 14.55 -7.88
CA LEU A 7 -0.69 13.58 -7.04
C LEU A 7 0.14 14.30 -5.99
N PRO A 8 0.16 13.80 -4.74
CA PRO A 8 1.14 14.26 -3.78
C PRO A 8 2.55 13.94 -4.30
N LEU A 9 3.42 14.95 -4.34
CA LEU A 9 4.80 14.83 -4.85
C LEU A 9 5.65 13.81 -4.07
N ASP A 10 5.29 13.56 -2.81
CA ASP A 10 6.04 12.72 -1.88
C ASP A 10 5.07 11.83 -1.11
N PHE A 11 4.66 10.73 -1.74
CA PHE A 11 3.80 9.73 -1.14
C PHE A 11 4.29 8.32 -1.51
N PRO A 12 5.31 7.81 -0.79
CA PRO A 12 5.83 6.48 -1.01
C PRO A 12 4.85 5.41 -0.55
N ILE A 13 4.80 4.31 -1.29
CA ILE A 13 3.81 3.25 -1.13
C ILE A 13 4.37 1.84 -1.10
N ALA A 14 5.56 1.61 -1.68
CA ALA A 14 6.25 0.33 -1.64
C ALA A 14 7.77 0.53 -1.67
N ALA A 15 8.52 -0.41 -1.12
CA ALA A 15 9.97 -0.37 -1.06
C ALA A 15 10.59 -1.76 -1.28
N ILE A 16 11.70 -1.82 -2.01
CA ILE A 16 12.37 -3.09 -2.35
C ILE A 16 12.95 -3.77 -1.12
N ASP A 17 13.29 -3.00 -0.09
CA ASP A 17 13.80 -3.46 1.19
C ASP A 17 13.72 -2.36 2.25
N ARG A 18 14.14 -2.71 3.47
CA ARG A 18 14.20 -1.80 4.62
C ARG A 18 15.24 -0.71 4.42
N TRP A 19 16.38 -1.03 3.81
CA TRP A 19 17.44 -0.05 3.56
C TRP A 19 16.94 1.10 2.67
N SER A 20 16.15 0.79 1.65
CA SER A 20 15.54 1.80 0.78
C SER A 20 14.63 2.74 1.57
N LEU A 21 13.85 2.22 2.53
CA LEU A 21 13.06 3.04 3.45
C LEU A 21 13.96 3.90 4.34
N GLU A 22 15.05 3.36 4.87
CA GLU A 22 15.99 4.08 5.73
C GLU A 22 16.74 5.19 4.98
N VAL A 23 17.08 4.98 3.70
CA VAL A 23 17.64 6.02 2.84
C VAL A 23 16.61 7.12 2.59
N TYR A 24 15.34 6.75 2.40
CA TYR A 24 14.27 7.70 2.09
C TYR A 24 13.82 8.53 3.30
N PHE A 25 13.57 7.87 4.44
CA PHE A 25 12.99 8.47 5.64
C PHE A 25 14.02 8.80 6.71
N GLY A 26 15.23 8.22 6.63
CA GLY A 26 16.29 8.31 7.64
C GLY A 26 16.43 7.02 8.47
N VAL A 27 17.67 6.60 8.72
CA VAL A 27 18.04 5.35 9.44
C VAL A 27 17.42 5.26 10.85
N GLY A 28 17.17 6.40 11.51
CA GLY A 28 16.52 6.45 12.82
C GLY A 28 14.99 6.43 12.78
N ASN A 29 14.39 6.59 11.61
CA ASN A 29 12.95 6.78 11.42
C ASN A 29 12.23 5.52 10.95
N VAL A 30 12.97 4.45 10.63
CA VAL A 30 12.40 3.16 10.21
C VAL A 30 12.76 2.11 11.26
N LYS A 31 11.77 1.64 12.01
CA LYS A 31 11.99 0.72 13.13
C LYS A 31 11.10 -0.50 13.02
N PRO A 32 11.62 -1.70 13.28
CA PRO A 32 10.77 -2.86 13.53
C PRO A 32 9.81 -2.61 14.69
N TYR A 33 8.58 -3.10 14.57
CA TYR A 33 7.64 -3.03 15.68
C TYR A 33 8.01 -4.06 16.77
N PRO A 34 8.11 -3.67 18.06
CA PRO A 34 8.45 -4.60 19.14
C PRO A 34 7.47 -5.77 19.25
N GLY A 35 7.98 -6.97 19.56
CA GLY A 35 7.16 -8.17 19.72
C GLY A 35 6.66 -8.79 18.42
N ARG A 36 7.19 -8.36 17.27
CA ARG A 36 6.93 -8.91 15.94
C ARG A 36 8.21 -9.32 15.25
N ASP A 37 8.11 -10.18 14.24
CA ASP A 37 9.25 -10.46 13.37
C ASP A 37 9.79 -9.13 12.82
N PRO A 38 11.10 -8.86 12.97
CA PRO A 38 11.66 -7.56 12.66
C PRO A 38 11.61 -7.20 11.16
N ASN A 39 11.27 -8.17 10.31
CA ASN A 39 11.10 -7.99 8.88
C ASN A 39 9.64 -7.96 8.44
N ASP A 40 8.67 -8.24 9.32
CA ASP A 40 7.25 -8.32 8.97
C ASP A 40 6.54 -6.97 9.09
N LEU A 41 6.85 -6.21 10.13
CA LEU A 41 6.14 -4.97 10.48
C LEU A 41 7.15 -3.90 10.87
N LEU A 42 7.15 -2.81 10.10
CA LEU A 42 7.95 -1.63 10.32
C LEU A 42 7.04 -0.45 10.65
N VAL A 43 7.46 0.33 11.64
CA VAL A 43 6.93 1.66 11.94
C VAL A 43 7.87 2.67 11.33
N VAL A 44 7.32 3.56 10.50
CA VAL A 44 8.07 4.61 9.82
C VAL A 44 7.58 5.96 10.28
N THR A 45 8.47 6.84 10.72
CA THR A 45 8.16 8.25 10.99
C THR A 45 8.59 9.06 9.79
N ASP A 46 7.66 9.76 9.14
CA ASP A 46 8.01 10.57 7.98
C ASP A 46 8.63 11.92 8.38
N LYS A 47 9.06 12.68 7.35
CA LYS A 47 9.68 14.00 7.51
C LYS A 47 8.80 15.03 8.25
N ASN A 48 7.48 14.80 8.30
CA ASN A 48 6.53 15.67 8.99
C ASN A 48 6.22 15.15 10.41
N GLY A 49 6.90 14.09 10.87
CA GLY A 49 6.65 13.46 12.16
C GLY A 49 5.44 12.54 12.18
N GLN A 50 4.85 12.18 11.01
CA GLN A 50 3.70 11.30 10.98
C GLN A 50 4.12 9.83 10.99
N THR A 51 3.45 9.04 11.83
CA THR A 51 3.62 7.60 11.89
C THR A 51 2.95 6.93 10.69
N GLN A 52 3.67 5.99 10.07
CA GLN A 52 3.23 5.15 8.99
C GLN A 52 3.49 3.69 9.33
N VAL A 53 2.62 2.81 8.82
CA VAL A 53 2.72 1.37 9.03
C VAL A 53 3.11 0.70 7.73
N TRP A 54 4.23 0.00 7.73
CA TRP A 54 4.79 -0.68 6.57
C TRP A 54 4.95 -2.16 6.86
N VAL A 55 4.48 -2.99 5.95
CA VAL A 55 4.45 -4.44 6.17
C VAL A 55 5.09 -5.19 5.04
N ARG A 56 5.64 -6.36 5.36
CA ARG A 56 5.92 -7.36 4.35
C ARG A 56 4.60 -7.94 3.85
N PRO A 57 4.34 -7.93 2.53
CA PRO A 57 3.18 -8.64 2.00
C PRO A 57 3.37 -10.16 2.23
N LEU A 58 2.61 -10.73 3.15
CA LEU A 58 2.61 -12.16 3.53
C LEU A 58 2.05 -13.08 2.42
N SER A 59 2.26 -14.39 2.51
CA SER A 59 1.70 -15.44 1.62
C SER A 59 0.17 -15.64 1.74
N ASP A 60 -0.46 -16.27 0.74
CA ASP A 60 -1.93 -16.30 0.47
C ASP A 60 -2.79 -17.19 1.38
N ASP A 61 -2.47 -17.36 2.66
CA ASP A 61 -3.23 -18.27 3.56
C ASP A 61 -4.62 -17.76 3.97
N GLY A 62 -5.09 -16.63 3.41
CA GLY A 62 -6.43 -16.11 3.59
C GLY A 62 -6.70 -15.38 4.92
N THR A 63 -5.75 -15.36 5.87
CA THR A 63 -5.91 -14.69 7.19
C THR A 63 -5.44 -13.22 7.20
N PHE A 64 -5.06 -12.74 6.02
CA PHE A 64 -4.26 -11.56 5.72
C PHE A 64 -4.84 -10.23 6.24
N ASN A 65 -6.11 -9.92 5.91
CA ASN A 65 -6.69 -8.61 6.19
C ASN A 65 -6.89 -8.36 7.70
N THR A 66 -7.33 -9.38 8.45
CA THR A 66 -7.51 -9.29 9.91
C THR A 66 -6.20 -8.97 10.64
N LYS A 67 -5.06 -9.52 10.16
CA LYS A 67 -3.73 -9.22 10.72
C LYS A 67 -3.34 -7.77 10.47
N TYR A 68 -3.53 -7.24 9.26
CA TYR A 68 -3.16 -5.85 8.97
C TYR A 68 -4.00 -4.82 9.67
N ARG A 69 -5.31 -5.06 9.80
CA ARG A 69 -6.13 -4.20 10.65
C ARG A 69 -5.57 -4.16 12.07
N LYS A 70 -5.31 -5.33 12.68
CA LYS A 70 -4.78 -5.40 14.04
C LYS A 70 -3.43 -4.69 14.16
N ASP A 71 -2.54 -4.88 13.19
CA ASP A 71 -1.22 -4.26 13.16
C ASP A 71 -1.33 -2.74 13.09
N TYR A 72 -2.18 -2.25 12.20
CA TYR A 72 -2.42 -0.82 12.04
C TYR A 72 -3.04 -0.21 13.29
N GLU A 73 -4.11 -0.79 13.82
CA GLU A 73 -4.78 -0.34 15.05
C GLU A 73 -3.82 -0.33 16.25
N THR A 74 -2.96 -1.34 16.35
CA THR A 74 -1.95 -1.46 17.42
C THR A 74 -0.88 -0.37 17.29
N VAL A 75 -0.28 -0.22 16.11
CA VAL A 75 0.80 0.77 15.89
C VAL A 75 0.26 2.20 16.03
N MET A 76 -0.94 2.45 15.50
CA MET A 76 -1.56 3.77 15.49
C MET A 76 -2.31 4.07 16.81
N ASN A 77 -2.38 3.11 17.73
CA ASN A 77 -3.12 3.19 19.00
C ASN A 77 -4.55 3.73 18.81
N MET A 78 -5.28 3.17 17.86
CA MET A 78 -6.64 3.58 17.52
C MET A 78 -7.47 2.37 17.06
N VAL A 79 -8.80 2.49 17.17
CA VAL A 79 -9.73 1.51 16.56
C VAL A 79 -10.21 2.07 15.24
N VAL A 80 -10.10 1.28 14.17
CA VAL A 80 -10.51 1.70 12.82
C VAL A 80 -11.99 1.36 12.63
N SER A 81 -12.77 2.29 12.07
CA SER A 81 -14.19 2.03 11.75
C SER A 81 -14.37 0.76 10.90
N LYS A 82 -15.54 0.13 11.02
CA LYS A 82 -15.94 -1.01 10.19
C LYS A 82 -16.20 -0.62 8.73
N ASP A 83 -16.44 0.67 8.47
CA ASP A 83 -16.65 1.21 7.12
C ASP A 83 -15.34 1.40 6.35
N LEU A 84 -14.22 1.30 7.05
CA LEU A 84 -12.89 1.36 6.48
C LEU A 84 -12.31 -0.05 6.38
N ASP A 85 -11.41 -0.24 5.45
CA ASP A 85 -10.56 -1.41 5.30
C ASP A 85 -9.10 -0.99 5.48
N ILE A 86 -8.31 -1.81 6.17
CA ILE A 86 -6.87 -1.58 6.29
C ILE A 86 -6.18 -2.51 5.32
N ASP A 87 -5.59 -1.95 4.27
CA ASP A 87 -4.99 -2.74 3.21
C ASP A 87 -3.76 -2.05 2.62
N HIS A 88 -3.04 -2.81 1.81
CA HIS A 88 -1.95 -2.34 0.98
C HIS A 88 -2.49 -1.37 -0.06
N ILE A 89 -1.85 -0.21 -0.13
CA ILE A 89 -2.13 0.71 -1.23
C ILE A 89 -1.60 0.18 -2.57
N GLN A 90 -0.50 -0.59 -2.56
CA GLN A 90 0.02 -1.35 -3.69
C GLN A 90 -0.48 -2.80 -3.63
N SER A 91 -1.07 -3.30 -4.71
CA SER A 91 -1.47 -4.71 -4.80
C SER A 91 -0.28 -5.63 -4.48
N LYS A 92 -0.50 -6.62 -3.60
CA LYS A 92 0.49 -7.64 -3.25
C LYS A 92 1.06 -8.35 -4.48
N THR A 93 0.22 -8.77 -5.42
CA THR A 93 0.67 -9.47 -6.64
C THR A 93 1.64 -8.62 -7.44
N ARG A 94 1.29 -7.33 -7.65
CA ARG A 94 2.15 -6.38 -8.35
C ARG A 94 3.42 -6.08 -7.56
N ALA A 95 3.32 -5.94 -6.23
CA ALA A 95 4.46 -5.74 -5.35
C ALA A 95 5.46 -6.91 -5.46
N GLY A 96 4.97 -8.15 -5.41
CA GLY A 96 5.77 -9.36 -5.56
C GLY A 96 6.43 -9.49 -6.94
N GLN A 97 5.69 -9.20 -8.03
CA GLN A 97 6.23 -9.19 -9.39
C GLN A 97 7.37 -8.17 -9.57
N GLN A 98 7.33 -7.06 -8.82
CA GLN A 98 8.30 -5.98 -8.88
C GLN A 98 9.36 -6.06 -7.75
N GLY A 99 9.40 -7.16 -6.98
CA GLY A 99 10.40 -7.38 -5.94
C GLY A 99 10.28 -6.47 -4.71
N TYR A 100 9.15 -5.81 -4.50
CA TYR A 100 8.93 -4.97 -3.32
C TYR A 100 8.71 -5.82 -2.07
N LYS A 101 9.61 -5.70 -1.09
CA LYS A 101 9.52 -6.41 0.19
C LYS A 101 8.63 -5.73 1.21
N TYR A 102 8.39 -4.42 1.07
CA TYR A 102 7.56 -3.66 1.99
C TYR A 102 6.53 -2.84 1.24
N VAL A 103 5.32 -2.76 1.80
CA VAL A 103 4.22 -1.98 1.27
C VAL A 103 3.53 -1.24 2.41
N ARG A 104 3.13 0.01 2.15
CA ARG A 104 2.45 0.86 3.12
C ARG A 104 1.00 0.42 3.31
N LEU A 105 0.57 0.32 4.57
CA LEU A 105 -0.84 0.15 4.94
C LEU A 105 -1.53 1.50 5.04
N ILE A 106 -2.77 1.56 4.54
CA ILE A 106 -3.61 2.76 4.58
C ILE A 106 -5.06 2.38 4.88
N PRO A 107 -5.79 3.19 5.67
CA PRO A 107 -7.24 3.08 5.80
C PRO A 107 -7.94 3.56 4.53
N LEU A 108 -8.78 2.72 3.96
CA LEU A 108 -9.50 2.98 2.71
C LEU A 108 -10.99 2.72 2.93
N LYS A 109 -11.88 3.45 2.25
CA LYS A 109 -13.31 3.10 2.30
C LYS A 109 -13.51 1.67 1.81
N LEU A 110 -14.21 0.84 2.58
CA LEU A 110 -14.38 -0.59 2.30
C LEU A 110 -14.98 -0.84 0.91
N GLU A 111 -16.05 -0.11 0.58
CA GLU A 111 -16.73 -0.19 -0.72
C GLU A 111 -15.78 0.16 -1.88
N VAL A 112 -14.95 1.19 -1.70
CA VAL A 112 -14.00 1.67 -2.71
C VAL A 112 -12.86 0.65 -2.87
N ASN A 113 -12.31 0.13 -1.77
CA ASN A 113 -11.27 -0.91 -1.83
C ASN A 113 -11.76 -2.13 -2.62
N ARG A 114 -12.96 -2.62 -2.30
CA ARG A 114 -13.55 -3.78 -2.96
C ARG A 114 -13.85 -3.55 -4.43
N ALA A 115 -14.43 -2.39 -4.78
CA ALA A 115 -14.74 -2.03 -6.16
C ALA A 115 -13.47 -1.97 -7.03
N TRP A 116 -12.40 -1.34 -6.53
CA TRP A 116 -11.12 -1.29 -7.22
C TRP A 116 -10.44 -2.65 -7.30
N GLY A 117 -10.51 -3.48 -6.24
CA GLY A 117 -9.95 -4.84 -6.21
C GLY A 117 -10.56 -5.73 -7.29
N ALA A 118 -11.89 -5.86 -7.31
CA ALA A 118 -12.61 -6.69 -8.28
C ALA A 118 -12.34 -6.25 -9.74
N ARG A 119 -12.25 -4.93 -9.96
CA ARG A 119 -11.98 -4.37 -11.28
C ARG A 119 -10.53 -4.59 -11.73
N TRP A 120 -9.58 -4.46 -10.79
CA TRP A 120 -8.17 -4.67 -11.08
C TRP A 120 -7.87 -6.14 -11.37
N GLU A 121 -8.42 -7.08 -10.60
CA GLU A 121 -8.32 -8.52 -10.88
C GLU A 121 -8.79 -8.88 -12.29
N LYS A 122 -9.90 -8.27 -12.75
CA LYS A 122 -10.38 -8.44 -14.12
C LYS A 122 -9.42 -7.86 -15.16
N ARG A 123 -8.77 -6.73 -14.88
CA ARG A 123 -7.78 -6.12 -15.79
C ARG A 123 -6.46 -6.88 -15.82
N THR A 124 -5.94 -7.32 -14.68
CA THR A 124 -4.71 -8.12 -14.61
C THR A 124 -4.89 -9.49 -15.24
N ALA A 125 -6.05 -10.14 -15.06
CA ALA A 125 -6.39 -11.38 -15.75
C ALA A 125 -6.37 -11.21 -17.28
N ASN A 126 -6.91 -10.09 -17.79
CA ASN A 126 -6.91 -9.79 -19.22
C ASN A 126 -5.53 -9.41 -19.78
N LEU A 127 -4.63 -8.87 -18.94
CA LEU A 127 -3.24 -8.59 -19.28
C LEU A 127 -2.29 -9.77 -19.00
N GLY A 128 -2.84 -10.88 -18.51
CA GLY A 128 -2.17 -12.04 -17.91
C GLY A 128 -1.40 -12.96 -18.86
N LYS A 129 -0.62 -12.42 -19.80
CA LYS A 129 0.48 -13.18 -20.42
C LYS A 129 1.86 -12.57 -20.24
N ASN A 130 1.99 -11.27 -19.97
CA ASN A 130 3.31 -10.62 -19.89
C ASN A 130 3.60 -9.88 -18.57
N GLY A 131 2.66 -9.83 -17.62
CA GLY A 131 2.86 -9.23 -16.29
C GLY A 131 3.10 -7.71 -16.31
N PHE A 132 2.88 -7.04 -15.19
CA PHE A 132 3.38 -5.67 -15.01
C PHE A 132 4.87 -5.75 -14.64
N VAL A 133 5.68 -6.27 -15.56
CA VAL A 133 7.12 -6.34 -15.37
C VAL A 133 7.68 -4.98 -15.76
N ASP A 134 7.81 -4.11 -14.76
CA ASP A 134 8.77 -3.04 -14.86
C ASP A 134 10.15 -3.71 -14.68
N PRO A 135 11.02 -3.74 -15.72
CA PRO A 135 12.29 -4.45 -15.65
C PRO A 135 13.27 -3.79 -14.66
N SER A 136 12.99 -2.59 -14.18
CA SER A 136 13.82 -1.88 -13.20
C SER A 136 12.95 -1.03 -12.29
N PRO A 137 12.18 -1.67 -11.38
CA PRO A 137 11.31 -0.93 -10.48
C PRO A 137 12.17 -0.03 -9.57
N PRO A 138 11.70 1.20 -9.27
CA PRO A 138 12.44 2.10 -8.39
C PRO A 138 12.57 1.48 -6.98
N THR A 139 13.62 1.86 -6.25
CA THR A 139 13.84 1.35 -4.88
C THR A 139 12.69 1.75 -3.93
N ILE A 140 12.13 2.94 -4.14
CA ILE A 140 10.90 3.44 -3.54
C ILE A 140 9.87 3.69 -4.64
N ARG A 141 8.71 3.04 -4.52
CA ARG A 141 7.56 3.30 -5.38
C ARG A 141 6.77 4.47 -4.83
N MET A 142 6.53 5.47 -5.66
CA MET A 142 5.58 6.56 -5.39
C MET A 142 4.17 6.18 -5.82
N ILE A 143 3.18 6.80 -5.19
CA ILE A 143 1.77 6.64 -5.54
C ILE A 143 1.50 7.00 -7.00
N ASP A 144 0.58 6.28 -7.64
CA ASP A 144 0.04 6.61 -8.95
C ASP A 144 -1.43 7.08 -8.88
N HIS A 145 -1.96 7.62 -9.98
CA HIS A 145 -3.34 8.13 -10.04
C HIS A 145 -4.40 7.12 -9.62
N PHE A 146 -4.24 5.86 -10.00
CA PHE A 146 -5.20 4.81 -9.63
C PHE A 146 -5.25 4.63 -8.11
N GLN A 147 -4.09 4.57 -7.47
CA GLN A 147 -3.98 4.46 -6.01
C GLN A 147 -4.47 5.73 -5.32
N TRP A 148 -4.22 6.89 -5.93
CA TRP A 148 -4.67 8.16 -5.38
C TRP A 148 -6.19 8.29 -5.38
N TRP A 149 -6.86 7.89 -6.47
CA TRP A 149 -8.32 7.80 -6.50
C TRP A 149 -8.90 6.91 -5.39
N LYS A 150 -8.24 5.77 -5.13
CA LYS A 150 -8.61 4.86 -4.05
C LYS A 150 -8.51 5.54 -2.68
N ILE A 151 -7.45 6.31 -2.42
CA ILE A 151 -7.27 7.09 -1.18
C ILE A 151 -8.31 8.20 -1.07
N LEU A 152 -8.60 8.89 -2.17
CA LEU A 152 -9.64 9.93 -2.23
C LEU A 152 -11.07 9.37 -2.05
N GLY A 153 -11.23 8.04 -2.00
CA GLY A 153 -12.53 7.40 -1.81
C GLY A 153 -13.43 7.48 -3.03
N VAL A 154 -12.84 7.57 -4.23
CA VAL A 154 -13.58 7.67 -5.49
C VAL A 154 -13.76 6.27 -6.08
N LEU A 155 -15.00 5.89 -6.34
CA LEU A 155 -15.33 4.63 -6.99
C LEU A 155 -14.82 4.61 -8.44
N PRO A 156 -14.39 3.45 -8.95
CA PRO A 156 -13.83 3.34 -10.31
C PRO A 156 -14.70 4.00 -11.38
N GLU A 157 -16.02 3.77 -11.34
CA GLU A 157 -17.01 4.25 -12.32
C GLU A 157 -17.06 5.77 -12.45
N ASN A 158 -16.58 6.48 -11.43
CA ASN A 158 -16.51 7.93 -11.40
C ASN A 158 -15.15 8.47 -11.89
N THR A 159 -14.28 7.61 -12.41
CA THR A 159 -12.96 7.96 -12.93
C THR A 159 -12.85 7.70 -14.44
N PRO A 160 -11.81 8.21 -15.11
CA PRO A 160 -11.53 7.85 -16.51
C PRO A 160 -11.27 6.35 -16.73
N TYR A 161 -11.09 5.58 -15.66
CA TYR A 161 -10.95 4.13 -15.73
C TYR A 161 -12.30 3.39 -15.78
N GLY A 162 -13.41 4.13 -15.69
CA GLY A 162 -14.80 3.69 -15.88
C GLY A 162 -15.26 2.68 -14.86
#